data_AF-A0A1Q7WP72-F1
#
_entry.id   AF-A0A1Q7WP72-F1
#
_cell.length_a   1.000
_cell.length_b   1.000
_cell.length_c   1.000
_cell.angle_alpha   90.00
_cell.angle_beta   90.00
_cell.angle_gamma   90.00
#
_symmetry.space_group_name_H-M   'P 1'
#
loop_
_entity.id
_entity.type
_entity.pdbx_description
1 polymer ?
#
loop_
_entity_poly.entity_id
_entity_poly.type
_entity_poly.pdbx_seq_one_letter_code
_entity_poly.pdbx_strand_id
1 'polypeptide(L)'
;MQNGNIVFGVESNDEMRFFAEKSLAKFPKFASVNATAEHTTLGDATIDLVTVGQALHWFDPETASREFSRILKTNGHLCVVYNDRDKNDAFMKDYDHVIRKRAKDRANVPEVNDHYLSRFFRDAKYSRFQLSSKQLLNFEGLLGR
;
A
#
# COMPACT_ATOMS: atom_id res chain seq x y z
N MET A 1 11.11 0.18 -11.49
CA MET A 1 11.91 1.20 -12.20
C MET A 1 13.21 0.65 -12.78
N GLN A 2 13.98 -0.15 -12.04
CA GLN A 2 15.19 -0.81 -12.58
C GLN A 2 14.89 -1.74 -13.77
N ASN A 3 13.70 -2.36 -13.79
CA ASN A 3 13.25 -3.23 -14.88
C ASN A 3 12.67 -2.47 -16.10
N GLY A 4 12.81 -1.13 -16.15
CA GLY A 4 12.40 -0.33 -17.30
C GLY A 4 10.91 0.00 -17.41
N ASN A 5 10.08 -0.37 -16.43
CA ASN A 5 8.65 -0.05 -16.39
C ASN A 5 8.39 1.46 -16.19
N ILE A 6 7.31 1.97 -16.80
CA ILE A 6 6.73 3.29 -16.50
C ILE A 6 5.95 3.18 -15.18
N VAL A 7 6.17 4.11 -14.26
CA VAL A 7 5.58 4.08 -12.92
C VAL A 7 4.94 5.42 -12.60
N PHE A 8 3.66 5.39 -12.24
CA PHE A 8 2.92 6.54 -11.73
C PHE A 8 2.77 6.40 -10.22
N GLY A 9 3.23 7.39 -9.46
CA GLY A 9 3.00 7.50 -8.01
C GLY A 9 1.84 8.43 -7.73
N VAL A 10 0.66 7.88 -7.44
CA VAL A 10 -0.55 8.65 -7.09
C VAL A 10 -0.51 8.99 -5.60
N GLU A 11 -0.39 10.27 -5.27
CA GLU A 11 -0.29 10.76 -3.90
C GLU A 11 -0.82 12.20 -3.79
N SER A 12 -1.85 12.41 -2.98
CA SER A 12 -2.46 13.71 -2.75
C SER A 12 -1.72 14.56 -1.71
N ASN A 13 -0.97 13.93 -0.80
CA ASN A 13 -0.18 14.64 0.19
C ASN A 13 1.09 15.25 -0.45
N ASP A 14 1.17 16.58 -0.43
CA ASP A 14 2.24 17.33 -1.08
C ASP A 14 3.64 16.99 -0.53
N GLU A 15 3.78 16.82 0.78
CA GLU A 15 5.07 16.52 1.42
C GLU A 15 5.57 15.13 1.03
N MET A 16 4.69 14.12 1.08
CA MET A 16 5.01 12.76 0.68
C MET A 16 5.35 12.68 -0.81
N ARG A 17 4.57 13.36 -1.65
CA ARG A 17 4.81 13.40 -3.10
C ARG A 17 6.14 14.08 -3.42
N PHE A 18 6.45 15.21 -2.78
CA PHE A 18 7.73 15.91 -2.94
C PHE A 18 8.92 15.02 -2.54
N PHE A 19 8.79 14.28 -1.44
CA PHE A 19 9.83 13.33 -1.01
C PHE A 19 10.03 12.21 -2.04
N ALA A 20 8.94 11.68 -2.60
CA ALA A 20 9.00 10.67 -3.66
C ALA A 20 9.70 11.20 -4.92
N GLU A 21 9.31 12.39 -5.39
CA GLU A 21 9.94 13.05 -6.54
C GLU A 21 11.45 13.21 -6.35
N LYS A 22 11.89 13.72 -5.18
CA LYS A 22 13.32 13.85 -4.87
C LYS A 22 14.03 12.50 -4.83
N SER A 23 13.46 11.54 -4.11
CA SER A 23 14.08 10.22 -3.90
C SER A 23 14.18 9.39 -5.18
N LEU A 24 13.24 9.64 -6.11
CA LEU A 24 13.10 8.87 -7.35
C LEU A 24 13.53 9.64 -8.59
N ALA A 25 14.07 10.86 -8.45
CA ALA A 25 14.51 11.73 -9.55
C ALA A 25 15.47 11.05 -10.54
N LYS A 26 16.26 10.06 -10.07
CA LYS A 26 17.17 9.28 -10.93
C LYS A 26 16.48 8.29 -11.87
N PHE A 27 15.16 8.10 -11.75
CA PHE A 27 14.39 7.18 -12.55
C PHE A 27 13.51 7.96 -13.55
N PRO A 28 13.94 8.12 -14.81
CA PRO A 28 13.26 9.00 -15.78
C PRO A 28 11.87 8.51 -16.21
N LYS A 29 11.47 7.29 -15.83
CA LYS A 29 10.16 6.70 -16.11
C LYS A 29 9.20 6.77 -14.92
N PHE A 30 9.59 7.46 -13.85
CA PHE A 30 8.71 7.77 -12.73
C PHE A 30 8.01 9.10 -12.97
N ALA A 31 6.71 9.14 -12.73
CA ALA A 31 5.95 10.37 -12.66
C ALA A 31 5.10 10.36 -11.39
N SER A 32 5.14 11.45 -10.63
CA SER A 32 4.20 11.68 -9.54
C SER A 32 2.88 12.23 -10.09
N VAL A 33 1.77 11.92 -9.44
CA VAL A 33 0.43 12.41 -9.80
C VAL A 33 -0.24 12.92 -8.54
N ASN A 34 -0.58 14.20 -8.52
CA ASN A 34 -1.35 14.80 -7.42
C ASN A 34 -2.82 14.44 -7.57
N ALA A 35 -3.20 13.30 -7.00
CA ALA A 35 -4.53 12.73 -7.11
C ALA A 35 -4.78 11.76 -5.96
N THR A 36 -6.04 11.39 -5.76
CA THR A 36 -6.43 10.36 -4.79
C THR A 36 -6.59 9.00 -5.48
N ALA A 37 -6.69 7.92 -4.70
CA ALA A 37 -6.94 6.58 -5.23
C ALA A 37 -8.33 6.45 -5.87
N GLU A 38 -9.27 7.31 -5.49
CA GLU A 38 -10.63 7.40 -6.02
C GLU A 38 -10.71 8.17 -7.35
N HIS A 39 -9.75 9.06 -7.61
CA HIS A 39 -9.74 9.94 -8.79
C HIS A 39 -8.31 10.17 -9.27
N THR A 40 -7.68 9.14 -9.84
CA THR A 40 -6.25 9.12 -10.15
C THR A 40 -5.84 10.09 -11.26
N THR A 41 -6.81 10.58 -12.05
CA THR A 41 -6.61 11.37 -13.29
C THR A 41 -5.85 10.65 -14.41
N LEU A 42 -5.52 9.37 -14.24
CA LEU A 42 -4.92 8.52 -15.27
C LEU A 42 -5.97 8.15 -16.33
N GLY A 43 -5.52 7.83 -17.55
CA GLY A 43 -6.38 7.46 -18.67
C GLY A 43 -7.05 6.09 -18.49
N ASP A 44 -8.22 5.92 -19.10
CA ASP A 44 -8.97 4.66 -19.13
C ASP A 44 -8.15 3.54 -19.78
N ALA A 45 -8.15 2.35 -19.17
CA ALA A 45 -7.48 1.16 -19.70
C ALA A 45 -6.01 1.40 -20.13
N THR A 46 -5.26 2.18 -19.36
CA THR A 46 -3.85 2.49 -19.66
C THR A 46 -2.85 1.76 -18.77
N ILE A 47 -3.30 1.21 -17.64
CA ILE A 47 -2.43 0.64 -16.61
C ILE A 47 -2.47 -0.89 -16.65
N ASP A 48 -1.29 -1.51 -16.67
CA ASP A 48 -1.13 -2.97 -16.63
C ASP A 48 -1.21 -3.53 -15.20
N LEU A 49 -0.74 -2.77 -14.21
CA LEU A 49 -0.66 -3.19 -12.81
C LEU A 49 -0.89 -2.00 -11.88
N VAL A 50 -1.87 -2.12 -11.00
CA VAL A 50 -2.06 -1.23 -9.85
C VAL A 50 -1.47 -1.92 -8.62
N THR A 51 -0.58 -1.24 -7.91
CA THR A 51 -0.02 -1.74 -6.64
C THR A 51 -0.46 -0.86 -5.49
N VAL A 52 -1.01 -1.46 -4.43
CA VAL A 52 -1.36 -0.75 -3.18
C VAL A 52 -0.56 -1.34 -2.03
N GLY A 53 0.37 -0.55 -1.49
CA GLY A 53 1.18 -0.92 -0.33
C GLY A 53 0.64 -0.30 0.95
N GLN A 54 0.08 -1.10 1.85
CA GLN A 54 -0.37 -0.68 3.18
C GLN A 54 -1.29 0.57 3.20
N ALA A 55 -2.17 0.74 2.20
CA ALA A 55 -2.94 1.99 2.06
C ALA A 55 -4.46 1.83 1.85
N LEU A 56 -4.99 0.63 1.60
CA LEU A 56 -6.44 0.47 1.31
C LEU A 56 -7.34 0.99 2.44
N HIS A 57 -6.85 1.03 3.68
CA HIS A 57 -7.61 1.50 4.83
C HIS A 57 -7.85 3.02 4.83
N TRP A 58 -7.15 3.76 3.97
CA TRP A 58 -7.37 5.18 3.73
C TRP A 58 -8.39 5.45 2.63
N PHE A 59 -8.75 4.44 1.82
CA PHE A 59 -9.54 4.63 0.61
C PHE A 59 -11.03 4.39 0.85
N ASP A 60 -11.87 5.09 0.08
CA ASP A 60 -13.26 4.67 -0.10
C ASP A 60 -13.30 3.40 -0.96
N PRO A 61 -13.73 2.24 -0.45
CA PRO A 61 -13.55 0.99 -1.18
C PRO A 61 -14.34 0.92 -2.47
N GLU A 62 -15.54 1.49 -2.50
CA GLU A 62 -16.40 1.43 -3.68
C GLU A 62 -15.85 2.29 -4.82
N THR A 63 -15.46 3.52 -4.51
CA THR A 63 -14.97 4.50 -5.49
C THR A 63 -13.56 4.15 -5.94
N ALA A 64 -12.65 3.78 -5.04
CA ALA A 64 -11.32 3.32 -5.40
C ALA A 64 -11.39 2.03 -6.25
N SER A 65 -12.28 1.08 -5.93
CA SER A 65 -12.46 -0.12 -6.75
C SER A 65 -12.95 0.20 -8.18
N ARG A 66 -13.88 1.15 -8.32
CA ARG A 66 -14.30 1.63 -9.66
C ARG A 66 -13.12 2.25 -10.42
N GLU A 67 -12.35 3.08 -9.72
CA GLU A 67 -11.25 3.80 -10.32
C GLU A 67 -10.12 2.85 -10.77
N PHE A 68 -9.77 1.87 -9.94
CA PHE A 68 -8.83 0.81 -10.32
C PHE A 68 -9.33 0.05 -11.54
N SER A 69 -10.62 -0.30 -11.59
CA SER A 69 -11.22 -0.96 -12.75
C SER A 69 -11.19 -0.10 -14.01
N ARG A 70 -11.36 1.23 -13.88
CA ARG A 70 -11.34 2.18 -15.00
C ARG A 70 -9.96 2.29 -15.62
N ILE A 71 -8.92 2.43 -14.80
CA ILE A 71 -7.55 2.65 -15.28
C ILE A 71 -6.87 1.36 -15.75
N LEU A 72 -7.27 0.20 -15.21
CA LEU A 72 -6.70 -1.09 -15.59
C LEU A 72 -7.14 -1.48 -17.01
N LYS A 73 -6.19 -2.01 -17.79
CA LYS A 73 -6.48 -2.72 -19.03
C LYS A 73 -7.32 -3.97 -18.76
N THR A 74 -7.95 -4.53 -19.80
CA THR A 74 -8.74 -5.78 -19.72
C THR A 74 -8.00 -6.94 -19.02
N ASN A 75 -6.68 -7.03 -19.18
CA ASN A 75 -5.83 -8.06 -18.54
C ASN A 75 -4.93 -7.48 -17.44
N GLY A 76 -5.26 -6.30 -16.94
CA GLY A 76 -4.52 -5.65 -15.88
C GLY A 76 -4.78 -6.29 -14.51
N HIS A 77 -3.87 -6.09 -13.58
CA HIS A 77 -3.97 -6.67 -12.24
C HIS A 77 -3.97 -5.61 -11.14
N LEU A 78 -4.74 -5.86 -10.08
CA LEU A 78 -4.58 -5.20 -8.79
C LEU A 78 -3.73 -6.09 -7.88
N CYS A 79 -2.63 -5.55 -7.37
CA CYS A 79 -1.76 -6.20 -6.41
C CYS A 79 -1.77 -5.41 -5.09
N VAL A 80 -2.16 -6.08 -4.02
CA VAL A 80 -2.26 -5.49 -2.68
C VAL A 80 -1.19 -6.11 -1.80
N VAL A 81 -0.36 -5.27 -1.19
CA VAL A 81 0.75 -5.70 -0.34
C VAL A 81 0.56 -5.12 1.05
N TYR A 82 0.51 -6.00 2.05
CA TYR A 82 0.39 -5.64 3.46
C TYR A 82 1.50 -6.30 4.27
N ASN A 83 1.97 -5.55 5.26
CA ASN A 83 2.90 -6.05 6.25
C ASN A 83 2.12 -6.37 7.53
N ASP A 84 2.01 -7.65 7.85
CA ASP A 84 1.43 -8.11 9.10
C ASP A 84 2.52 -8.47 10.10
N ARG A 85 2.26 -8.20 11.37
CA ARG A 85 3.12 -8.63 12.48
C ARG A 85 2.79 -10.08 12.83
N ASP A 86 3.82 -10.86 13.14
CA ASP A 86 3.62 -12.20 13.68
C ASP A 86 3.05 -12.10 15.10
N LYS A 87 1.78 -12.48 15.25
CA LYS A 87 1.08 -12.48 16.55
C LYS A 87 1.58 -13.58 17.48
N ASN A 88 2.36 -14.54 16.99
CA ASN A 88 2.91 -15.63 17.79
C ASN A 88 4.28 -15.31 18.39
N ASP A 89 5.00 -14.34 17.81
CA ASP A 89 6.31 -13.91 18.29
C ASP A 89 6.21 -13.22 19.67
N ALA A 90 7.00 -13.69 20.64
CA ALA A 90 6.93 -13.22 22.01
C ALA A 90 7.33 -11.74 22.13
N PHE A 91 8.36 -11.31 21.39
CA PHE A 91 8.78 -9.92 21.39
C PHE A 91 7.70 -9.02 20.79
N MET A 92 7.05 -9.43 19.69
CA MET A 92 5.96 -8.67 19.08
C MET A 92 4.76 -8.52 20.00
N LYS A 93 4.44 -9.53 20.84
CA LYS A 93 3.39 -9.44 21.85
C LYS A 93 3.70 -8.35 22.90
N ASP A 94 4.92 -8.35 23.43
CA ASP A 94 5.35 -7.35 24.41
C ASP A 94 5.41 -5.95 23.80
N TYR A 95 5.92 -5.84 22.57
CA TYR A 95 5.95 -4.59 21.82
C TYR A 95 4.54 -4.04 21.59
N ASP A 96 3.60 -4.87 21.10
CA ASP A 96 2.21 -4.46 20.90
C ASP A 96 1.54 -4.05 22.22
N HIS A 97 1.88 -4.68 23.35
CA HIS A 97 1.40 -4.27 24.66
C HIS A 97 1.87 -2.86 25.03
N VAL A 98 3.16 -2.55 24.82
CA VAL A 98 3.72 -1.20 25.06
C VAL A 98 3.04 -0.17 24.16
N ILE A 99 2.94 -0.45 22.86
CA ILE A 99 2.32 0.45 21.89
C ILE A 99 0.87 0.74 22.26
N ARG A 100 0.06 -0.29 22.56
CA ARG A 100 -1.35 -0.11 22.96
C ARG A 100 -1.52 0.76 24.20
N LYS A 101 -0.57 0.69 25.14
CA LYS A 101 -0.62 1.45 26.39
C LYS A 101 -0.16 2.91 26.23
N ARG A 102 0.67 3.21 25.22
CA ARG A 102 1.41 4.49 25.14
C ARG A 102 1.10 5.32 23.90
N ALA A 103 0.74 4.71 22.78
CA ALA A 103 0.43 5.42 21.54
C ALA A 103 -0.97 6.05 21.61
N LYS A 104 -1.05 7.37 21.42
CA LYS A 104 -2.31 8.12 21.51
C LYS A 104 -3.10 8.15 20.19
N ASP A 105 -2.43 8.04 19.04
CA ASP A 105 -3.03 8.26 17.72
C ASP A 105 -2.61 7.19 16.70
N ARG A 106 -2.84 5.91 17.00
CA ARG A 106 -2.49 4.83 16.07
C ARG A 106 -3.57 4.67 15.01
N ALA A 107 -3.18 4.73 13.73
CA ALA A 107 -4.06 4.37 12.62
C ALA A 107 -4.62 2.95 12.82
N ASN A 108 -5.94 2.81 12.68
CA ASN A 108 -6.59 1.51 12.78
C ASN A 108 -6.37 0.74 11.48
N VAL A 109 -5.34 -0.11 11.45
CA VAL A 109 -5.09 -0.99 10.32
C VAL A 109 -6.01 -2.20 10.44
N PRO A 110 -6.95 -2.42 9.50
CA PRO A 110 -7.85 -3.55 9.54
C PRO A 110 -7.09 -4.86 9.32
N GLU A 111 -7.66 -5.96 9.81
CA GLU A 111 -7.22 -7.29 9.39
C GLU A 111 -7.58 -7.48 7.91
N VAL A 112 -6.56 -7.71 7.07
CA VAL A 112 -6.70 -7.84 5.61
C VAL A 112 -7.11 -9.27 5.23
N ASN A 113 -8.30 -9.64 5.69
CA ASN A 113 -8.96 -10.90 5.38
C ASN A 113 -9.77 -10.81 4.08
N ASP A 114 -10.37 -11.93 3.68
CA ASP A 114 -11.07 -12.03 2.40
C ASP A 114 -12.32 -11.15 2.34
N HIS A 115 -13.02 -10.96 3.46
CA HIS A 115 -14.18 -10.05 3.55
C HIS A 115 -13.77 -8.59 3.37
N TYR A 116 -12.63 -8.17 3.92
CA TYR A 116 -12.12 -6.82 3.72
C TYR A 116 -11.69 -6.61 2.26
N LEU A 117 -10.97 -7.58 1.68
CA LEU A 117 -10.48 -7.51 0.30
C LEU A 117 -11.59 -7.58 -0.74
N SER A 118 -12.70 -8.29 -0.48
CA SER A 118 -13.83 -8.36 -1.41
C SER A 118 -14.46 -7.00 -1.69
N ARG A 119 -14.25 -6.00 -0.82
CA ARG A 119 -14.70 -4.62 -1.05
C ARG A 119 -13.94 -3.93 -2.19
N PHE A 120 -12.72 -4.38 -2.50
CA PHE A 120 -11.85 -3.81 -3.55
C PHE A 120 -11.79 -4.69 -4.78
N PHE A 121 -11.65 -6.00 -4.60
CA PHE A 121 -11.61 -6.98 -5.67
C PHE A 121 -13.00 -7.35 -6.21
N ARG A 122 -14.08 -6.98 -5.48
CA ARG A 122 -15.47 -7.35 -5.82
C ARG A 122 -15.59 -8.87 -6.01
N ASP A 123 -16.17 -9.30 -7.12
CA ASP A 123 -16.35 -10.71 -7.48
C ASP A 123 -15.10 -11.31 -8.17
N ALA A 124 -14.01 -10.55 -8.30
CA ALA A 124 -12.80 -11.04 -8.94
C ALA A 124 -12.10 -12.09 -8.06
N LYS A 125 -11.73 -13.21 -8.69
CA LYS A 125 -10.85 -14.20 -8.06
C LYS A 125 -9.44 -13.63 -7.96
N TYR A 126 -8.82 -13.79 -6.80
CA TYR A 126 -7.42 -13.43 -6.58
C TYR A 126 -6.64 -14.60 -6.00
N SER A 127 -5.33 -14.56 -6.18
CA SER A 127 -4.40 -15.46 -5.52
C SER A 127 -3.72 -14.73 -4.38
N ARG A 128 -3.50 -15.43 -3.27
CA ARG A 128 -2.77 -14.92 -2.10
C ARG A 128 -1.46 -15.69 -1.98
N PHE A 129 -0.37 -14.97 -1.73
CA PHE A 129 0.89 -15.55 -1.31
C PHE A 129 1.40 -14.79 -0.09
N GLN A 130 2.12 -15.49 0.77
CA GLN A 130 2.70 -14.92 1.98
C GLN A 130 4.21 -15.09 1.92
N LEU A 131 4.92 -14.00 2.17
CA LEU A 131 6.38 -13.99 2.24
C LEU A 131 6.77 -13.71 3.69
N SER A 132 7.49 -14.64 4.30
CA SER A 132 8.06 -14.43 5.62
C SER A 132 9.22 -13.44 5.52
N SER A 133 9.08 -12.30 6.18
CA SER A 133 10.15 -11.32 6.36
C SER A 133 10.55 -11.29 7.83
N LYS A 134 11.85 -11.20 8.11
CA LYS A 134 12.39 -11.02 9.46
C LYS A 134 13.25 -9.77 9.47
N GLN A 135 12.98 -8.91 10.44
CA GLN A 135 13.85 -7.77 10.74
C GLN A 135 14.49 -8.00 12.10
N LEU A 136 15.82 -8.09 12.13
CA LEU A 136 16.58 -8.13 13.37
C LEU A 136 16.86 -6.69 13.82
N LEU A 137 16.49 -6.36 15.05
CA LEU A 137 16.68 -5.04 15.63
C LEU A 137 17.57 -5.15 16.87
N ASN A 138 18.52 -4.24 16.97
CA ASN A 138 19.17 -3.93 18.24
C ASN A 138 18.34 -2.85 18.97
N PHE A 139 18.75 -2.48 20.19
CA PHE A 139 18.04 -1.49 20.99
C PHE A 139 17.88 -0.14 20.28
N GLU A 140 18.93 0.36 19.64
CA GLU A 140 18.88 1.62 18.87
C GLU A 140 17.89 1.55 17.70
N GLY A 141 17.91 0.45 16.95
CA GLY A 141 16.98 0.21 15.84
C GLY A 141 15.52 0.06 16.28
N LEU A 142 15.28 -0.32 17.54
CA LEU A 142 13.94 -0.36 18.12
C LEU A 142 13.47 1.04 18.58
N LEU A 143 14.34 1.85 19.17
CA LEU A 143 14.00 3.20 19.64
C LEU A 143 13.61 4.16 18.50
N GLY A 144 14.16 3.95 17.30
CA GLY A 144 13.86 4.76 16.12
C GLY A 144 12.53 4.45 15.42
N ARG A 145 11.64 3.65 16.02
CA ARG A 145 10.37 3.18 15.42
C ARG A 145 9.13 3.62 16.18
#